data_AF-A0A660U048-F1
#
_entry.id   AF-A0A660U048-F1
#
_cell.length_a   1.000
_cell.length_b   1.000
_cell.length_c   1.000
_cell.angle_alpha   90.00
_cell.angle_beta   90.00
_cell.angle_gamma   90.00
#
_symmetry.space_group_name_H-M   'P 1'
#
loop_
_entity.id
_entity.type
_entity.pdbx_description
1 polymer ?
#
loop_
_entity_poly.entity_id
_entity_poly.type
_entity_poly.pdbx_seq_one_letter_code
_entity_poly.pdbx_strand_id
1 'polypeptide(L)'
;MKSCNLRQKNWNIFRPYRKDEEMAEAAAAGVSRGRINQSLRVTSRDYAHPYRPFPLGLINCIGTGFEKLGVSRPLQTELIIRNAAGAAGVDSDAVWVSNDYREGLEVLVESINSEARLNTVGKMITRGRLTSALKTRFNAEALINAEPGLLETPLSPPIIITGLQRTGTTLLHRLIAADRRFRSLSSWEVLDPLPPRKNPGVDSRMKTARRTEKAASWMSPDFFAVHPIDYQAPEEDVLLLDNSFRSTVAEAILRVPGYSSWLESVDSEPAYRFMRKLLLLFQSTESRPFWILKTPHHLEYLDVLLSVFPEARVIQGHRDPSKTLGSFLSMVSHGHGMFSDSPDPLEIGQHWMRKCLRMTERGMAYRNRLTMEAESRQFLDVQFSDLVTDPLSVLEDIYHFIGLDFDTEAETSARKFIEGNDRYRYGRHDYHLSDFGFTTPGIRDAFSKYRWKYKVPDED
;
A
#
# COMPACT_ATOMS: atom_id res chain seq x y z
N MET A 1 37.45 53.84 -31.96
CA MET A 1 36.49 52.79 -32.36
C MET A 1 37.26 51.50 -32.61
N LYS A 2 37.32 50.59 -31.64
CA LYS A 2 37.83 49.22 -31.82
C LYS A 2 36.77 48.30 -31.22
N SER A 3 36.19 47.46 -32.07
CA SER A 3 35.06 46.58 -31.79
C SER A 3 35.49 45.31 -31.08
N CYS A 4 34.56 44.80 -30.29
CA CYS A 4 34.69 43.74 -29.31
C CYS A 4 34.30 42.37 -29.90
N ASN A 5 35.11 41.35 -29.59
CA ASN A 5 34.74 40.01 -29.12
C ASN A 5 33.76 39.08 -29.86
N LEU A 6 34.24 37.86 -30.14
CA LEU A 6 33.73 36.52 -29.73
C LEU A 6 33.87 35.46 -30.84
N ARG A 7 34.62 34.39 -30.57
CA ARG A 7 34.52 33.11 -31.28
C ARG A 7 34.51 31.93 -30.29
N GLN A 8 33.50 31.08 -30.52
CA GLN A 8 33.46 29.61 -30.41
C GLN A 8 33.57 28.95 -29.03
N LYS A 9 32.43 28.48 -28.51
CA LYS A 9 32.30 27.16 -27.86
C LYS A 9 31.01 26.47 -28.30
N ASN A 10 31.16 25.17 -28.53
CA ASN A 10 30.24 24.24 -29.20
C ASN A 10 28.91 24.02 -28.45
N TRP A 11 27.80 24.10 -29.19
CA TRP A 11 26.53 23.48 -28.85
C TRP A 11 26.41 22.18 -29.63
N ASN A 12 26.42 21.04 -28.94
CA ASN A 12 25.97 19.76 -29.50
C ASN A 12 25.46 18.87 -28.35
N ILE A 13 24.25 19.17 -27.89
CA ILE A 13 23.46 18.28 -27.02
C ILE A 13 22.06 18.28 -27.62
N PHE A 14 21.77 17.33 -28.51
CA PHE A 14 20.44 16.78 -28.78
C PHE A 14 20.65 15.58 -29.73
N ARG A 15 20.78 14.38 -29.17
CA ARG A 15 20.50 13.15 -29.93
C ARG A 15 19.00 12.87 -29.81
N PRO A 16 18.28 12.61 -30.92
CA PRO A 16 16.87 12.26 -30.85
C PRO A 16 16.70 10.90 -30.15
N TYR A 17 15.72 10.85 -29.24
CA TYR A 17 15.30 9.67 -28.49
C TYR A 17 14.80 8.56 -29.44
N ARG A 18 15.48 7.41 -29.49
CA ARG A 18 15.15 6.28 -30.36
C ARG A 18 14.41 5.20 -29.58
N LYS A 19 13.08 5.31 -29.59
CA LYS A 19 12.12 4.34 -29.04
C LYS A 19 12.31 2.91 -29.58
N ASP A 20 12.92 2.75 -30.75
CA ASP A 20 13.05 1.46 -31.43
C ASP A 20 14.24 0.61 -30.92
N GLU A 21 15.27 1.23 -30.35
CA GLU A 21 16.47 0.53 -29.83
C GLU A 21 16.18 -0.13 -28.46
N GLU A 22 15.51 0.56 -27.52
CA GLU A 22 15.06 -0.02 -26.24
C GLU A 22 14.02 -1.14 -26.42
N MET A 23 13.16 -1.02 -27.44
CA MET A 23 12.16 -2.04 -27.77
C MET A 23 12.80 -3.34 -28.29
N ALA A 24 13.96 -3.24 -28.95
CA ALA A 24 14.71 -4.39 -29.45
C ALA A 24 15.48 -5.10 -28.31
N GLU A 25 16.12 -4.34 -27.41
CA GLU A 25 16.82 -4.90 -26.24
C GLU A 25 15.86 -5.57 -25.25
N ALA A 26 14.72 -4.97 -24.96
CA ALA A 26 13.75 -5.54 -24.01
C ALA A 26 13.01 -6.77 -24.57
N ALA A 27 12.83 -6.86 -25.90
CA ALA A 27 12.30 -8.05 -26.56
C ALA A 27 13.30 -9.22 -26.53
N ALA A 28 14.61 -8.92 -26.64
CA ALA A 28 15.68 -9.93 -26.51
C ALA A 28 15.78 -10.50 -25.09
N ALA A 29 15.39 -9.74 -24.06
CA ALA A 29 15.37 -10.16 -22.66
C ALA A 29 14.12 -10.96 -22.21
N GLY A 30 13.22 -11.34 -23.14
CA GLY A 30 12.03 -12.14 -22.83
C GLY A 30 10.94 -11.39 -22.05
N VAL A 31 11.01 -10.06 -21.98
CA VAL A 31 10.02 -9.22 -21.29
C VAL A 31 8.77 -9.10 -22.17
N SER A 32 7.58 -9.32 -21.60
CA SER A 32 6.34 -9.22 -22.37
C SER A 32 6.11 -7.78 -22.86
N ARG A 33 5.60 -7.64 -24.09
CA ARG A 33 5.33 -6.34 -24.75
C ARG A 33 4.45 -5.39 -23.91
N GLY A 34 3.59 -5.94 -23.05
CA GLY A 34 2.79 -5.18 -22.09
C GLY A 34 3.60 -4.56 -20.94
N ARG A 35 4.63 -5.26 -20.44
CA ARG A 35 5.56 -4.75 -19.42
C ARG A 35 6.48 -3.66 -19.99
N ILE A 36 6.90 -3.79 -21.25
CA ILE A 36 7.75 -2.79 -21.94
C ILE A 36 6.99 -1.46 -22.17
N ASN A 37 5.70 -1.53 -22.53
CA ASN A 37 4.88 -0.32 -22.67
C ASN A 37 4.62 0.40 -21.33
N GLN A 38 4.65 -0.31 -20.19
CA GLN A 38 4.52 0.30 -18.86
C GLN A 38 5.82 0.99 -18.42
N SER A 39 6.99 0.41 -18.71
CA SER A 39 8.30 0.99 -18.35
C SER A 39 8.66 2.24 -19.15
N LEU A 40 8.04 2.45 -20.32
CA LEU A 40 8.26 3.63 -21.17
C LEU A 40 7.24 4.75 -20.97
N ARG A 41 6.29 4.59 -20.04
CA ARG A 41 5.19 5.55 -19.85
C ARG A 41 5.61 6.69 -18.93
N VAL A 42 5.29 7.91 -19.36
CA VAL A 42 5.35 9.12 -18.52
C VAL A 42 3.94 9.36 -17.97
N THR A 43 3.82 9.46 -16.65
CA THR A 43 2.54 9.68 -15.98
C THR A 43 2.00 11.08 -16.23
N SER A 44 0.68 11.23 -16.34
CA SER A 44 0.05 12.55 -16.46
C SER A 44 0.26 13.39 -15.19
N ARG A 45 0.36 14.71 -15.36
CA ARG A 45 0.28 15.69 -14.27
C ARG A 45 -1.07 16.41 -14.22
N ASP A 46 -1.94 16.16 -15.18
CA ASP A 46 -3.32 16.62 -15.14
C ASP A 46 -4.15 15.66 -14.28
N TYR A 47 -4.01 15.83 -12.96
CA TYR A 47 -4.75 15.01 -12.00
C TYR A 47 -6.25 15.28 -12.06
N ALA A 48 -6.66 16.53 -12.32
CA ALA A 48 -8.05 16.97 -12.34
C ALA A 48 -8.88 16.31 -13.48
N HIS A 49 -8.23 15.90 -14.57
CA HIS A 49 -8.86 15.20 -15.68
C HIS A 49 -8.25 13.79 -15.86
N PRO A 50 -8.61 12.84 -14.99
CA PRO A 50 -7.98 11.52 -14.99
C PRO A 50 -8.28 10.76 -16.29
N TYR A 51 -7.30 9.97 -16.74
CA TYR A 51 -7.49 9.06 -17.87
C TYR A 51 -8.67 8.11 -17.62
N ARG A 52 -9.56 7.98 -18.61
CA ARG A 52 -10.62 6.98 -18.61
C ARG A 52 -10.73 6.23 -19.93
N PRO A 53 -10.71 4.88 -19.90
CA PRO A 53 -11.09 4.10 -21.07
C PRO A 53 -12.50 4.44 -21.54
N PHE A 54 -12.68 4.59 -22.86
CA PHE A 54 -13.95 4.97 -23.47
C PHE A 54 -15.17 4.15 -22.99
N PRO A 55 -15.10 2.80 -22.86
CA PRO A 55 -16.23 2.02 -22.36
C PRO A 55 -16.64 2.40 -20.93
N LEU A 56 -15.67 2.71 -20.06
CA LEU A 56 -15.96 3.13 -18.68
C LEU A 56 -16.51 4.56 -18.66
N GLY A 57 -16.01 5.44 -19.53
CA GLY A 57 -16.58 6.77 -19.73
C GLY A 57 -18.07 6.72 -20.08
N LEU A 58 -18.46 5.82 -20.98
CA LEU A 58 -19.86 5.62 -21.36
C LEU A 58 -20.73 5.12 -20.19
N ILE A 59 -20.25 4.14 -19.42
CA ILE A 59 -20.96 3.63 -18.23
C ILE A 59 -21.19 4.75 -17.22
N ASN A 60 -20.18 5.58 -16.99
CA ASN A 60 -20.27 6.70 -16.06
C ASN A 60 -21.23 7.79 -16.56
N CYS A 61 -21.24 8.09 -17.86
CA CYS A 61 -22.20 9.02 -18.47
C CYS A 61 -23.65 8.54 -18.30
N ILE A 62 -23.91 7.27 -18.63
CA ILE A 62 -25.24 6.65 -18.48
C ILE A 62 -25.66 6.66 -17.00
N GLY A 63 -24.77 6.26 -16.10
CA GLY A 63 -25.05 6.22 -14.67
C GLY A 63 -25.30 7.61 -14.08
N THR A 64 -24.60 8.64 -14.55
CA THR A 64 -24.86 10.05 -14.19
C THR A 64 -26.27 10.47 -14.61
N GLY A 65 -26.75 10.02 -15.77
CA GLY A 65 -28.15 10.19 -16.20
C GLY A 65 -29.14 9.56 -15.23
N PHE A 66 -28.91 8.31 -14.83
CA PHE A 66 -29.74 7.63 -13.83
C PHE A 66 -29.72 8.29 -12.44
N GLU A 67 -28.57 8.84 -12.03
CA GLU A 67 -28.44 9.61 -10.79
C GLU A 67 -29.27 10.88 -10.81
N LYS A 68 -29.23 11.64 -11.90
CA LYS A 68 -30.07 12.85 -12.08
C LYS A 68 -31.56 12.55 -12.10
N LEU A 69 -31.94 11.34 -12.54
CA LEU A 69 -33.32 10.85 -12.51
C LEU A 69 -33.73 10.25 -11.15
N GLY A 70 -32.86 10.27 -10.14
CA GLY A 70 -33.14 9.74 -8.80
C GLY A 70 -33.22 8.20 -8.72
N VAL A 71 -32.72 7.49 -9.74
CA VAL A 71 -32.77 6.01 -9.80
C VAL A 71 -31.62 5.38 -9.01
N SER A 72 -30.49 6.09 -8.91
CA SER A 72 -29.33 5.61 -8.16
C SER A 72 -29.57 5.71 -6.66
N ARG A 73 -29.31 4.62 -5.94
CA ARG A 73 -29.47 4.56 -4.48
C ARG A 73 -28.11 4.72 -3.80
N PRO A 74 -28.04 5.43 -2.65
CA PRO A 74 -26.85 5.47 -1.84
C PRO A 74 -26.46 4.07 -1.35
N LEU A 75 -25.19 3.90 -0.96
CA LEU A 75 -24.75 2.68 -0.28
C LEU A 75 -25.49 2.55 1.05
N GLN A 76 -25.91 1.33 1.38
CA GLN A 76 -26.61 1.03 2.63
C GLN A 76 -25.83 -0.02 3.39
N THR A 77 -25.46 0.29 4.64
CA THR A 77 -24.69 -0.61 5.51
C THR A 77 -25.38 -1.96 5.67
N GLU A 78 -26.69 -1.97 6.00
CA GLU A 78 -27.44 -3.22 6.18
C GLU A 78 -27.48 -4.09 4.91
N LEU A 79 -27.53 -3.47 3.73
CA LEU A 79 -27.51 -4.22 2.48
C LEU A 79 -26.13 -4.86 2.23
N ILE A 80 -25.04 -4.15 2.57
CA ILE A 80 -23.69 -4.70 2.50
C ILE A 80 -23.54 -5.88 3.47
N ILE A 81 -23.99 -5.72 4.71
CA ILE A 81 -23.97 -6.77 5.74
C ILE A 81 -24.76 -8.00 5.28
N ARG A 82 -26.02 -7.81 4.88
CA ARG A 82 -26.87 -8.90 4.40
C ARG A 82 -26.28 -9.64 3.20
N ASN A 83 -25.75 -8.91 2.23
CA ASN A 83 -25.14 -9.52 1.04
C ASN A 83 -23.85 -10.30 1.40
N ALA A 84 -23.02 -9.75 2.28
CA ALA A 84 -21.81 -10.42 2.75
C ALA A 84 -22.13 -11.70 3.53
N ALA A 85 -23.08 -11.63 4.46
CA ALA A 85 -23.54 -12.76 5.27
C ALA A 85 -24.13 -13.87 4.39
N GLY A 86 -25.04 -13.51 3.47
CA GLY A 86 -25.62 -14.44 2.50
C GLY A 86 -24.57 -15.08 1.58
N ALA A 87 -23.55 -14.32 1.15
CA ALA A 87 -22.46 -14.84 0.33
C ALA A 87 -21.46 -15.72 1.11
N ALA A 88 -21.33 -15.52 2.42
CA ALA A 88 -20.53 -16.35 3.32
C ALA A 88 -21.30 -17.58 3.83
N GLY A 89 -22.64 -17.58 3.73
CA GLY A 89 -23.50 -18.61 4.28
C GLY A 89 -23.54 -18.58 5.81
N VAL A 90 -23.43 -17.40 6.41
CA VAL A 90 -23.46 -17.20 7.87
C VAL A 90 -24.67 -16.36 8.27
N ASP A 91 -25.10 -16.53 9.51
CA ASP A 91 -25.98 -15.57 10.18
C ASP A 91 -25.12 -14.45 10.79
N SER A 92 -25.34 -13.20 10.37
CA SER A 92 -24.57 -12.05 10.87
C SER A 92 -24.86 -11.72 12.33
N ASP A 93 -25.98 -12.22 12.88
CA ASP A 93 -26.39 -11.99 14.26
C ASP A 93 -25.98 -13.16 15.18
N ALA A 94 -25.24 -14.15 14.64
CA ALA A 94 -24.73 -15.26 15.44
C ALA A 94 -23.78 -14.77 16.54
N VAL A 95 -23.90 -15.35 17.74
CA VAL A 95 -23.18 -14.92 18.95
C VAL A 95 -21.64 -14.89 18.80
N TRP A 96 -21.09 -15.73 17.91
CA TRP A 96 -19.64 -15.82 17.66
C TRP A 96 -19.14 -14.82 16.61
N VAL A 97 -20.04 -14.12 15.90
CA VAL A 97 -19.70 -13.04 14.97
C VAL A 97 -19.45 -11.77 15.77
N SER A 98 -18.24 -11.23 15.70
CA SER A 98 -17.94 -9.97 16.39
C SER A 98 -18.55 -8.81 15.61
N ASN A 99 -19.25 -7.91 16.32
CA ASN A 99 -19.83 -6.70 15.73
C ASN A 99 -18.83 -5.54 15.63
N ASP A 100 -17.54 -5.76 15.96
CA ASP A 100 -16.53 -4.69 15.98
C ASP A 100 -16.35 -4.00 14.61
N TYR A 101 -16.67 -4.65 13.49
CA TYR A 101 -16.55 -4.09 12.15
C TYR A 101 -17.61 -3.02 11.84
N ARG A 102 -18.76 -3.05 12.53
CA ARG A 102 -19.97 -2.34 12.12
C ARG A 102 -19.80 -0.83 12.14
N GLU A 103 -19.27 -0.29 13.23
CA GLU A 103 -19.07 1.16 13.38
C GLU A 103 -18.20 1.73 12.25
N GLY A 104 -17.06 1.08 11.96
CA GLY A 104 -16.17 1.52 10.88
C GLY A 104 -16.81 1.41 9.50
N LEU A 105 -17.63 0.38 9.28
CA LEU A 105 -18.41 0.25 8.05
C LEU A 105 -19.46 1.37 7.92
N GLU A 106 -20.19 1.67 8.98
CA GLU A 106 -21.22 2.71 9.00
C GLU A 106 -20.63 4.09 8.72
N VAL A 107 -19.55 4.45 9.41
CA VAL A 107 -18.85 5.74 9.20
C VAL A 107 -18.26 5.81 7.79
N LEU A 108 -17.67 4.72 7.29
CA LEU A 108 -17.12 4.69 5.94
C LEU A 108 -18.22 4.83 4.88
N VAL A 109 -19.35 4.14 5.04
CA VAL A 109 -20.49 4.24 4.12
C VAL A 109 -21.07 5.64 4.12
N GLU A 110 -21.21 6.27 5.29
CA GLU A 110 -21.68 7.65 5.41
C GLU A 110 -20.75 8.63 4.70
N SER A 111 -19.44 8.54 4.95
CA SER A 111 -18.43 9.37 4.30
C SER A 111 -18.38 9.11 2.77
N ILE A 112 -18.55 7.87 2.31
CA ILE A 112 -18.65 7.58 0.87
C ILE A 112 -19.85 8.26 0.24
N ASN A 113 -21.02 8.17 0.88
CA ASN A 113 -22.26 8.72 0.35
C ASN A 113 -22.25 10.25 0.30
N SER A 114 -21.68 10.89 1.32
CA SER A 114 -21.70 12.35 1.50
C SER A 114 -20.50 13.08 0.88
N GLU A 115 -19.32 12.44 0.84
CA GLU A 115 -18.05 13.14 0.59
C GLU A 115 -17.28 12.61 -0.62
N ALA A 116 -17.41 11.33 -0.99
CA ALA A 116 -16.44 10.68 -1.89
C ALA A 116 -16.55 11.03 -3.38
N ARG A 117 -17.66 11.66 -3.81
CA ARG A 117 -17.87 12.10 -5.20
C ARG A 117 -17.53 11.01 -6.24
N LEU A 118 -18.01 9.80 -5.96
CA LEU A 118 -17.72 8.63 -6.79
C LEU A 118 -18.43 8.70 -8.13
N ASN A 119 -17.73 8.29 -9.18
CA ASN A 119 -18.34 7.96 -10.46
C ASN A 119 -19.12 6.62 -10.36
N THR A 120 -19.93 6.30 -11.35
CA THR A 120 -20.76 5.07 -11.34
C THR A 120 -19.94 3.79 -11.21
N VAL A 121 -18.84 3.67 -11.95
CA VAL A 121 -17.92 2.52 -11.85
C VAL A 121 -17.28 2.45 -10.47
N GLY A 122 -16.87 3.59 -9.90
CA GLY A 122 -16.33 3.73 -8.57
C GLY A 122 -17.32 3.27 -7.50
N LYS A 123 -18.60 3.64 -7.61
CA LYS A 123 -19.67 3.14 -6.71
C LYS A 123 -19.80 1.62 -6.80
N MET A 124 -19.76 1.03 -8.00
CA MET A 124 -19.85 -0.41 -8.19
C MET A 124 -18.65 -1.15 -7.58
N ILE A 125 -17.42 -0.69 -7.85
CA ILE A 125 -16.19 -1.28 -7.33
C ILE A 125 -16.16 -1.16 -5.80
N THR A 126 -16.44 0.04 -5.26
CA THR A 126 -16.44 0.28 -3.81
C THR A 126 -17.46 -0.61 -3.09
N ARG A 127 -18.68 -0.73 -3.60
CA ARG A 127 -19.69 -1.66 -3.05
C ARG A 127 -19.20 -3.11 -3.05
N GLY A 128 -18.58 -3.54 -4.16
CA GLY A 128 -17.98 -4.87 -4.29
C GLY A 128 -16.88 -5.11 -3.27
N ARG A 129 -15.97 -4.15 -3.09
CA ARG A 129 -14.87 -4.19 -2.10
C ARG A 129 -15.40 -4.32 -0.68
N LEU A 130 -16.32 -3.45 -0.26
CA LEU A 130 -16.89 -3.48 1.10
C LEU A 130 -17.59 -4.81 1.40
N THR A 131 -18.39 -5.30 0.44
CA THR A 131 -19.07 -6.60 0.57
C THR A 131 -18.07 -7.75 0.63
N SER A 132 -17.01 -7.70 -0.18
CA SER A 132 -15.96 -8.73 -0.20
C SER A 132 -15.16 -8.76 1.11
N ALA A 133 -14.75 -7.61 1.63
CA ALA A 133 -14.02 -7.51 2.90
C ALA A 133 -14.85 -8.07 4.06
N LEU A 134 -16.14 -7.72 4.14
CA LEU A 134 -17.02 -8.26 5.18
C LEU A 134 -17.31 -9.76 4.99
N LYS A 135 -17.46 -10.22 3.75
CA LYS A 135 -17.60 -11.65 3.46
C LYS A 135 -16.34 -12.41 3.90
N THR A 136 -15.16 -11.89 3.63
CA THR A 136 -13.88 -12.47 4.10
C THR A 136 -13.86 -12.53 5.61
N ARG A 137 -14.24 -11.45 6.29
CA ARG A 137 -14.34 -11.41 7.74
C ARG A 137 -15.24 -12.53 8.28
N PHE A 138 -16.47 -12.61 7.80
CA PHE A 138 -17.44 -13.63 8.23
C PHE A 138 -16.96 -15.06 7.98
N ASN A 139 -16.33 -15.32 6.84
CA ASN A 139 -15.77 -16.64 6.57
C ASN A 139 -14.61 -16.97 7.54
N ALA A 140 -13.76 -16.01 7.89
CA ALA A 140 -12.67 -16.20 8.84
C ALA A 140 -13.22 -16.52 10.24
N GLU A 141 -14.20 -15.75 10.71
CA GLU A 141 -14.85 -15.98 12.01
C GLU A 141 -15.55 -17.34 12.06
N ALA A 142 -16.20 -17.75 10.96
CA ALA A 142 -16.81 -19.07 10.88
C ALA A 142 -15.78 -20.21 10.95
N LEU A 143 -14.61 -20.06 10.32
CA LEU A 143 -13.51 -21.04 10.40
C LEU A 143 -12.95 -21.13 11.82
N ILE A 144 -12.70 -19.99 12.46
CA ILE A 144 -12.18 -19.93 13.83
C ILE A 144 -13.20 -20.49 14.83
N ASN A 145 -14.48 -20.23 14.63
CA ASN A 145 -15.54 -20.81 15.46
C ASN A 145 -15.64 -22.34 15.29
N ALA A 146 -15.38 -22.87 14.09
CA ALA A 146 -15.33 -24.30 13.84
C ALA A 146 -14.07 -24.96 14.43
N GLU A 147 -12.96 -24.24 14.52
CA GLU A 147 -11.68 -24.73 15.07
C GLU A 147 -11.09 -23.77 16.13
N PRO A 148 -11.69 -23.67 17.33
CA PRO A 148 -11.28 -22.69 18.35
C PRO A 148 -9.81 -22.85 18.81
N GLY A 149 -9.28 -24.07 18.77
CA GLY A 149 -7.89 -24.38 19.13
C GLY A 149 -6.85 -23.66 18.27
N LEU A 150 -7.23 -23.12 17.10
CA LEU A 150 -6.36 -22.26 16.30
C LEU A 150 -5.90 -21.02 17.09
N LEU A 151 -6.75 -20.47 17.95
CA LEU A 151 -6.43 -19.27 18.74
C LEU A 151 -5.38 -19.53 19.83
N GLU A 152 -5.22 -20.79 20.24
CA GLU A 152 -4.24 -21.25 21.24
C GLU A 152 -2.86 -21.47 20.61
N THR A 153 -2.76 -21.53 19.28
CA THR A 153 -1.49 -21.73 18.58
C THR A 153 -0.59 -20.49 18.75
N PRO A 154 0.68 -20.65 19.15
CA PRO A 154 1.62 -19.55 19.18
C PRO A 154 1.83 -18.99 17.77
N LEU A 155 1.66 -17.67 17.61
CA LEU A 155 2.05 -16.98 16.39
C LEU A 155 3.53 -16.64 16.49
N SER A 156 4.34 -17.00 15.49
CA SER A 156 5.72 -16.53 15.43
C SER A 156 5.75 -15.00 15.50
N PRO A 157 6.60 -14.38 16.35
CA PRO A 157 6.68 -12.94 16.45
C PRO A 157 6.93 -12.29 15.08
N PRO A 158 6.08 -11.34 14.64
CA PRO A 158 6.25 -10.76 13.33
C PRO A 158 7.36 -9.72 13.32
N ILE A 159 8.13 -9.72 12.24
CA ILE A 159 9.02 -8.63 11.89
C ILE A 159 8.20 -7.67 11.04
N ILE A 160 8.19 -6.40 11.44
CA ILE A 160 7.33 -5.38 10.88
C ILE A 160 8.19 -4.34 10.18
N ILE A 161 7.96 -4.09 8.90
CA ILE A 161 8.56 -2.98 8.19
C ILE A 161 7.55 -1.83 8.14
N THR A 162 7.95 -0.64 8.59
CA THR A 162 7.12 0.55 8.48
C THR A 162 7.94 1.80 8.18
N GLY A 163 7.29 2.95 8.10
CA GLY A 163 7.86 4.21 7.65
C GLY A 163 6.88 4.93 6.74
N LEU A 164 7.21 6.16 6.34
CA LEU A 164 6.43 6.85 5.31
C LEU A 164 6.53 6.08 3.98
N GLN A 165 5.55 6.31 3.11
CA GLN A 165 5.56 5.79 1.75
C GLN A 165 6.85 6.21 1.03
N ARG A 166 7.32 5.39 0.07
CA ARG A 166 8.48 5.73 -0.79
C ARG A 166 9.83 5.90 -0.05
N THR A 167 9.94 5.39 1.18
CA THR A 167 11.18 5.28 1.97
C THR A 167 12.01 4.02 1.68
N GLY A 168 11.65 3.25 0.64
CA GLY A 168 12.34 2.00 0.29
C GLY A 168 11.79 0.76 0.99
N THR A 169 10.74 0.86 1.80
CA THR A 169 10.13 -0.27 2.52
C THR A 169 9.70 -1.42 1.60
N THR A 170 9.22 -1.15 0.39
CA THR A 170 8.91 -2.21 -0.60
C THR A 170 10.15 -2.93 -1.12
N LEU A 171 11.26 -2.21 -1.36
CA LEU A 171 12.53 -2.83 -1.73
C LEU A 171 13.03 -3.73 -0.59
N LEU A 172 13.02 -3.19 0.62
CA LEU A 172 13.46 -3.92 1.81
C LEU A 172 12.61 -5.16 2.08
N HIS A 173 11.27 -5.04 2.00
CA HIS A 173 10.35 -6.15 2.19
C HIS A 173 10.62 -7.29 1.21
N ARG A 174 10.87 -6.96 -0.06
CA ARG A 174 11.17 -7.96 -1.10
C ARG A 174 12.55 -8.57 -0.95
N LEU A 175 13.56 -7.81 -0.50
CA LEU A 175 14.89 -8.33 -0.19
C LEU A 175 14.83 -9.37 0.93
N ILE A 176 14.14 -9.07 2.03
CA ILE A 176 13.99 -10.02 3.15
C ILE A 176 13.13 -11.22 2.74
N ALA A 177 12.03 -10.98 2.01
CA ALA A 177 11.13 -12.03 1.54
C ALA A 177 11.76 -12.97 0.48
N ALA A 178 12.94 -12.62 -0.05
CA ALA A 178 13.69 -13.52 -0.94
C ALA A 178 14.24 -14.74 -0.18
N ASP A 179 14.52 -14.62 1.12
CA ASP A 179 14.89 -15.73 1.98
C ASP A 179 13.64 -16.57 2.35
N ARG A 180 13.72 -17.87 2.10
CA ARG A 180 12.61 -18.82 2.27
C ARG A 180 12.22 -19.04 3.72
N ARG A 181 13.06 -18.70 4.71
CA ARG A 181 12.73 -18.73 6.14
C ARG A 181 11.64 -17.73 6.50
N PHE A 182 11.51 -16.65 5.72
CA PHE A 182 10.49 -15.64 5.93
C PHE A 182 9.18 -15.99 5.21
N ARG A 183 8.08 -15.70 5.90
CA ARG A 183 6.72 -15.71 5.38
C ARG A 183 6.28 -14.26 5.17
N SER A 184 6.29 -13.84 3.91
CA SER A 184 5.53 -12.67 3.48
C SER A 184 4.15 -13.10 2.97
N LEU A 185 3.26 -12.14 2.80
CA LEU A 185 1.96 -12.36 2.17
C LEU A 185 2.02 -11.84 0.74
N SER A 186 1.69 -12.69 -0.23
CA SER A 186 1.57 -12.26 -1.64
C SER A 186 0.29 -11.47 -1.87
N SER A 187 0.23 -10.63 -2.93
CA SER A 187 -0.98 -9.86 -3.27
C SER A 187 -2.23 -10.74 -3.42
N TRP A 188 -2.11 -11.94 -4.01
CA TRP A 188 -3.23 -12.87 -4.14
C TRP A 188 -3.73 -13.43 -2.80
N GLU A 189 -2.87 -13.50 -1.79
CA GLU A 189 -3.22 -13.98 -0.44
C GLU A 189 -3.92 -12.89 0.34
N VAL A 190 -3.42 -11.66 0.35
CA VAL A 190 -4.09 -10.57 1.09
C VAL A 190 -5.44 -10.17 0.47
N LEU A 191 -5.63 -10.36 -0.84
CA LEU A 191 -6.92 -10.14 -1.50
C LEU A 191 -7.98 -11.20 -1.18
N ASP A 192 -7.55 -12.44 -0.89
CA ASP A 192 -8.42 -13.56 -0.50
C ASP A 192 -7.70 -14.42 0.55
N PRO A 193 -7.71 -13.98 1.84
CA PRO A 193 -6.81 -14.51 2.88
C PRO A 193 -7.23 -15.86 3.43
N LEU A 194 -8.27 -16.47 2.88
CA LEU A 194 -8.80 -17.73 3.39
C LEU A 194 -8.46 -18.88 2.46
N PRO A 195 -8.12 -20.06 3.01
CA PRO A 195 -7.86 -21.24 2.19
C PRO A 195 -9.07 -21.58 1.30
N PRO A 196 -8.84 -22.17 0.12
CA PRO A 196 -9.92 -22.52 -0.79
C PRO A 196 -10.89 -23.52 -0.13
N ARG A 197 -12.12 -23.07 0.12
CA ARG A 197 -13.18 -23.92 0.72
C ARG A 197 -13.74 -24.96 -0.25
N LYS A 198 -13.72 -24.65 -1.56
CA LYS A 198 -14.22 -25.54 -2.63
C LYS A 198 -13.04 -26.13 -3.38
N ASN A 199 -12.95 -27.46 -3.39
CA ASN A 199 -11.86 -28.23 -4.00
C ASN A 199 -10.47 -27.84 -3.42
N PRO A 200 -10.12 -28.34 -2.22
CA PRO A 200 -8.85 -28.02 -1.53
C PRO A 200 -7.57 -28.26 -2.35
N GLY A 201 -7.63 -28.99 -3.47
CA GLY A 201 -6.50 -29.19 -4.40
C GLY A 201 -6.43 -28.22 -5.60
N VAL A 202 -7.39 -27.29 -5.75
CA VAL A 202 -7.40 -26.30 -6.85
C VAL A 202 -7.52 -24.90 -6.28
N ASP A 203 -6.38 -24.24 -6.08
CA ASP A 203 -6.37 -22.84 -5.65
C ASP A 203 -6.65 -21.90 -6.84
N SER A 204 -7.88 -21.40 -6.91
CA SER A 204 -8.31 -20.45 -7.94
C SER A 204 -7.98 -18.99 -7.62
N ARG A 205 -7.53 -18.68 -6.40
CA ARG A 205 -7.28 -17.32 -5.91
C ARG A 205 -6.23 -16.61 -6.76
N MET A 206 -5.15 -17.32 -7.07
CA MET A 206 -4.08 -16.81 -7.92
C MET A 206 -4.56 -16.48 -9.34
N LYS A 207 -5.45 -17.30 -9.92
CA LYS A 207 -6.05 -17.03 -11.25
C LYS A 207 -6.97 -15.81 -11.22
N THR A 208 -7.72 -15.64 -10.13
CA THR A 208 -8.58 -14.47 -9.91
C THR A 208 -7.75 -13.21 -9.74
N ALA A 209 -6.72 -13.22 -8.89
CA ALA A 209 -5.81 -12.09 -8.67
C ALA A 209 -5.15 -11.63 -9.98
N ARG A 210 -4.66 -12.58 -10.80
CA ARG A 210 -4.08 -12.27 -12.11
C ARG A 210 -5.08 -11.61 -13.09
N ARG A 211 -6.37 -11.94 -13.01
CA ARG A 211 -7.42 -11.28 -13.81
C ARG A 211 -7.71 -9.87 -13.29
N THR A 212 -7.79 -9.72 -11.97
CA THR A 212 -8.00 -8.42 -11.30
C THR A 212 -6.87 -7.45 -11.62
N GLU A 213 -5.61 -7.90 -11.57
CA GLU A 213 -4.44 -7.12 -11.95
C GLU A 213 -4.55 -6.60 -13.39
N LYS A 214 -4.84 -7.48 -14.35
CA LYS A 214 -4.99 -7.10 -15.77
C LYS A 214 -6.11 -6.08 -15.97
N ALA A 215 -7.25 -6.28 -15.30
CA ALA A 215 -8.36 -5.36 -15.38
C ALA A 215 -7.97 -3.99 -14.80
N ALA A 216 -7.37 -3.96 -13.60
CA ALA A 216 -6.96 -2.73 -12.94
C ALA A 216 -5.88 -1.98 -13.72
N SER A 217 -4.90 -2.69 -14.32
CA SER A 217 -3.91 -2.09 -15.21
C SER A 217 -4.51 -1.47 -16.47
N TRP A 218 -5.61 -2.03 -16.98
CA TRP A 218 -6.32 -1.46 -18.13
C TRP A 218 -7.16 -0.23 -17.72
N MET A 219 -7.73 -0.23 -16.50
CA MET A 219 -8.55 0.87 -15.99
C MET A 219 -7.72 2.10 -15.59
N SER A 220 -6.61 1.90 -14.89
CA SER A 220 -5.74 2.98 -14.42
C SER A 220 -4.28 2.69 -14.73
N PRO A 221 -3.88 2.82 -16.01
CA PRO A 221 -2.53 2.50 -16.42
C PRO A 221 -1.49 3.46 -15.82
N ASP A 222 -1.87 4.68 -15.40
CA ASP A 222 -0.94 5.64 -14.76
C ASP A 222 -0.67 5.25 -13.32
N PHE A 223 -1.69 4.82 -12.58
CA PHE A 223 -1.51 4.24 -11.25
C PHE A 223 -0.61 3.00 -11.30
N PHE A 224 -0.83 2.09 -12.27
CA PHE A 224 0.00 0.88 -12.42
C PHE A 224 1.44 1.16 -12.84
N ALA A 225 1.69 2.28 -13.52
CA ALA A 225 3.07 2.71 -13.77
C ALA A 225 3.77 3.07 -12.45
N VAL A 226 3.05 3.69 -11.49
CA VAL A 226 3.58 4.17 -10.18
C VAL A 226 3.64 3.08 -9.11
N HIS A 227 2.65 2.20 -9.09
CA HIS A 227 2.49 1.11 -8.15
C HIS A 227 2.09 -0.18 -8.89
N PRO A 228 3.06 -0.87 -9.51
CA PRO A 228 2.79 -2.13 -10.17
C PRO A 228 2.44 -3.18 -9.12
N ILE A 229 1.18 -3.59 -9.12
CA ILE A 229 0.68 -4.72 -8.34
C ILE A 229 1.03 -5.97 -9.14
N ASP A 230 1.97 -6.78 -8.64
CA ASP A 230 2.23 -8.11 -9.18
C ASP A 230 1.50 -9.11 -8.29
N TYR A 231 0.56 -9.86 -8.85
CA TYR A 231 -0.27 -10.78 -8.09
C TYR A 231 0.51 -11.76 -7.20
N GLN A 232 1.79 -12.08 -7.50
CA GLN A 232 2.63 -13.01 -6.72
C GLN A 232 3.63 -12.32 -5.79
N ALA A 233 3.88 -11.03 -5.96
CA ALA A 233 4.87 -10.33 -5.15
C ALA A 233 4.39 -10.13 -3.71
N PRO A 234 5.31 -10.01 -2.74
CA PRO A 234 4.98 -9.57 -1.39
C PRO A 234 4.20 -8.25 -1.39
N GLU A 235 3.12 -8.20 -0.62
CA GLU A 235 2.14 -7.11 -0.55
C GLU A 235 1.96 -6.58 0.87
N GLU A 236 1.37 -5.39 0.98
CA GLU A 236 1.02 -4.79 2.27
C GLU A 236 -0.07 -5.54 3.04
N ASP A 237 0.18 -5.78 4.33
CA ASP A 237 -0.77 -6.40 5.26
C ASP A 237 -1.88 -5.45 5.72
N VAL A 238 -1.87 -4.18 5.27
CA VAL A 238 -2.97 -3.21 5.49
C VAL A 238 -4.31 -3.73 4.97
N LEU A 239 -4.29 -4.60 3.94
CA LEU A 239 -5.48 -5.25 3.41
C LEU A 239 -6.08 -6.28 4.39
N LEU A 240 -5.29 -6.83 5.32
CA LEU A 240 -5.81 -7.64 6.42
C LEU A 240 -6.61 -6.77 7.41
N LEU A 241 -6.07 -5.59 7.77
CA LEU A 241 -6.74 -4.61 8.63
C LEU A 241 -8.05 -4.07 8.00
N ASP A 242 -8.09 -3.95 6.68
CA ASP A 242 -9.25 -3.49 5.92
C ASP A 242 -10.51 -4.37 6.11
N ASN A 243 -10.34 -5.65 6.48
CA ASN A 243 -11.45 -6.54 6.84
C ASN A 243 -12.17 -6.14 8.15
N SER A 244 -11.66 -5.14 8.87
CA SER A 244 -12.29 -4.56 10.06
C SER A 244 -12.76 -3.11 9.87
N PHE A 245 -12.67 -2.59 8.63
CA PHE A 245 -13.00 -1.19 8.28
C PHE A 245 -12.30 -0.16 9.17
N ARG A 246 -11.05 -0.46 9.56
CA ARG A 246 -10.16 0.39 10.34
C ARG A 246 -8.77 0.38 9.72
N SER A 247 -8.71 0.83 8.47
CA SER A 247 -7.49 0.87 7.68
C SER A 247 -7.42 2.17 6.87
N THR A 248 -6.20 2.57 6.50
CA THR A 248 -5.93 3.73 5.64
C THR A 248 -6.23 3.43 4.15
N VAL A 249 -6.69 2.22 3.79
CA VAL A 249 -6.96 1.83 2.39
C VAL A 249 -8.03 2.71 1.76
N ALA A 250 -9.11 3.00 2.51
CA ALA A 250 -10.21 3.80 2.00
C ALA A 250 -9.79 5.25 1.69
N GLU A 251 -9.06 5.90 2.59
CA GLU A 251 -8.58 7.28 2.39
C GLU A 251 -7.42 7.40 1.39
N ALA A 252 -6.76 6.29 1.04
CA ALA A 252 -5.72 6.25 0.01
C ALA A 252 -6.28 6.21 -1.41
N ILE A 253 -7.54 5.80 -1.59
CA ILE A 253 -8.15 5.64 -2.91
C ILE A 253 -9.45 6.44 -3.08
N LEU A 254 -10.08 6.89 -2.00
CA LEU A 254 -11.32 7.65 -1.99
C LEU A 254 -11.16 8.97 -1.21
N ARG A 255 -11.97 9.96 -1.56
CA ARG A 255 -12.13 11.20 -0.77
C ARG A 255 -13.08 10.97 0.42
N VAL A 256 -12.57 10.51 1.56
CA VAL A 256 -13.38 10.18 2.75
C VAL A 256 -12.88 10.85 4.04
N PRO A 257 -12.83 12.20 4.09
CA PRO A 257 -12.27 12.94 5.22
C PRO A 257 -12.99 12.68 6.55
N GLY A 258 -14.31 12.45 6.54
CA GLY A 258 -15.08 12.08 7.74
C GLY A 258 -14.62 10.74 8.32
N TYR A 259 -14.46 9.72 7.47
CA TYR A 259 -13.92 8.42 7.89
C TYR A 259 -12.46 8.52 8.36
N SER A 260 -11.60 9.27 7.66
CA SER A 260 -10.21 9.43 8.09
C SER A 260 -10.11 10.09 9.46
N SER A 261 -10.92 11.14 9.71
CA SER A 261 -10.97 11.81 11.02
C SER A 261 -11.47 10.88 12.12
N TRP A 262 -12.50 10.06 11.84
CA TRP A 262 -12.97 9.03 12.76
C TRP A 262 -11.87 7.99 13.05
N LEU A 263 -11.22 7.45 12.02
CA LEU A 263 -10.15 6.44 12.14
C LEU A 263 -8.98 6.95 13.01
N GLU A 264 -8.69 8.25 12.96
CA GLU A 264 -7.68 8.91 13.78
C GLU A 264 -8.09 9.07 15.26
N SER A 265 -9.38 8.99 15.57
CA SER A 265 -9.95 9.21 16.90
C SER A 265 -10.30 7.93 17.66
N VAL A 266 -10.43 6.81 16.95
CA VAL A 266 -10.85 5.53 17.52
C VAL A 266 -9.70 4.58 17.82
N ASP A 267 -9.99 3.63 18.71
CA ASP A 267 -9.11 2.49 18.94
C ASP A 267 -9.05 1.56 17.72
N SER A 268 -7.83 1.26 17.30
CA SER A 268 -7.54 0.36 16.18
C SER A 268 -7.22 -1.07 16.62
N GLU A 269 -7.16 -1.35 17.92
CA GLU A 269 -6.88 -2.69 18.46
C GLU A 269 -7.77 -3.80 17.88
N PRO A 270 -9.09 -3.61 17.65
CA PRO A 270 -9.92 -4.63 17.02
C PRO A 270 -9.40 -5.08 15.65
N ALA A 271 -8.86 -4.16 14.84
CA ALA A 271 -8.32 -4.47 13.53
C ALA A 271 -7.04 -5.30 13.61
N TYR A 272 -6.13 -4.95 14.53
CA TYR A 272 -4.89 -5.70 14.76
C TYR A 272 -5.16 -7.09 15.36
N ARG A 273 -6.14 -7.22 16.26
CA ARG A 273 -6.60 -8.53 16.78
C ARG A 273 -7.20 -9.40 15.68
N PHE A 274 -7.97 -8.79 14.76
CA PHE A 274 -8.49 -9.51 13.61
C PHE A 274 -7.38 -9.89 12.62
N MET A 275 -6.40 -9.02 12.40
CA MET A 275 -5.20 -9.36 11.63
C MET A 275 -4.45 -10.56 12.24
N ARG A 276 -4.27 -10.61 13.56
CA ARG A 276 -3.69 -11.77 14.27
C ARG A 276 -4.45 -13.06 13.95
N LYS A 277 -5.79 -13.02 13.93
CA LYS A 277 -6.64 -14.18 13.57
C LYS A 277 -6.37 -14.65 12.12
N LEU A 278 -6.24 -13.72 11.17
CA LEU A 278 -5.91 -14.04 9.78
C LEU A 278 -4.49 -14.62 9.64
N LEU A 279 -3.51 -14.09 10.36
CA LEU A 279 -2.15 -14.63 10.37
C LEU A 279 -2.10 -16.07 10.91
N LEU A 280 -2.87 -16.39 11.95
CA LEU A 280 -3.01 -17.76 12.44
C LEU A 280 -3.62 -18.69 11.38
N LEU A 281 -4.64 -18.24 10.66
CA LEU A 281 -5.24 -19.01 9.56
C LEU A 281 -4.24 -19.25 8.41
N PHE A 282 -3.38 -18.29 8.11
CA PHE A 282 -2.29 -18.54 7.15
C PHE A 282 -1.29 -19.56 7.73
N GLN A 283 -0.87 -19.38 8.98
CA GLN A 283 0.12 -20.25 9.63
C GLN A 283 -0.34 -21.71 9.74
N SER A 284 -1.65 -21.96 9.89
CA SER A 284 -2.20 -23.32 9.92
C SER A 284 -2.14 -24.04 8.57
N THR A 285 -1.98 -23.29 7.47
CA THR A 285 -1.93 -23.85 6.10
C THR A 285 -0.50 -23.90 5.55
N GLU A 286 0.32 -22.88 5.82
CA GLU A 286 1.74 -22.86 5.49
C GLU A 286 2.49 -22.18 6.64
N SER A 287 3.23 -22.99 7.41
CA SER A 287 4.08 -22.49 8.48
C SER A 287 5.49 -22.23 7.96
N ARG A 288 6.03 -21.05 8.29
CA ARG A 288 7.46 -20.76 8.21
C ARG A 288 7.91 -20.08 9.50
N PRO A 289 9.22 -20.12 9.82
CA PRO A 289 9.71 -19.63 11.10
C PRO A 289 9.40 -18.16 11.39
N PHE A 290 9.48 -17.27 10.39
CA PHE A 290 9.44 -15.82 10.62
C PHE A 290 8.40 -15.12 9.75
N TRP A 291 7.52 -14.33 10.36
CA TRP A 291 6.63 -13.44 9.62
C TRP A 291 7.38 -12.16 9.22
N ILE A 292 7.21 -11.69 7.98
CA ILE A 292 7.64 -10.36 7.53
C ILE A 292 6.47 -9.59 6.94
N LEU A 293 5.97 -8.62 7.70
CA LEU A 293 4.82 -7.78 7.36
C LEU A 293 5.30 -6.36 7.07
N LYS A 294 4.53 -5.60 6.29
CA LYS A 294 4.92 -4.27 5.86
C LYS A 294 3.70 -3.43 5.53
N THR A 295 3.52 -2.33 6.25
CA THR A 295 2.71 -1.21 5.77
C THR A 295 3.09 0.10 6.47
N PRO A 296 3.04 1.25 5.77
CA PRO A 296 3.10 2.57 6.37
C PRO A 296 2.06 2.79 7.47
N HIS A 297 0.90 2.14 7.38
CA HIS A 297 -0.19 2.27 8.36
C HIS A 297 0.30 2.02 9.80
N HIS A 298 1.21 1.06 10.02
CA HIS A 298 1.74 0.76 11.33
C HIS A 298 2.44 1.92 12.02
N LEU A 299 3.03 2.86 11.27
CA LEU A 299 3.76 4.00 11.85
C LEU A 299 2.86 4.86 12.76
N GLU A 300 1.58 4.97 12.42
CA GLU A 300 0.61 5.72 13.23
C GLU A 300 0.17 4.96 14.48
N TYR A 301 0.21 3.63 14.44
CA TYR A 301 -0.39 2.73 15.41
C TYR A 301 0.63 1.79 16.07
N LEU A 302 1.88 2.23 16.23
CA LEU A 302 2.95 1.44 16.86
C LEU A 302 2.58 0.96 18.27
N ASP A 303 1.86 1.80 19.02
CA ASP A 303 1.32 1.49 20.34
C ASP A 303 0.35 0.29 20.31
N VAL A 304 -0.58 0.30 19.36
CA VAL A 304 -1.56 -0.78 19.19
C VAL A 304 -0.90 -2.04 18.65
N LEU A 305 -0.03 -1.89 17.64
CA LEU A 305 0.73 -2.98 17.04
C LEU A 305 1.51 -3.75 18.12
N LEU A 306 2.29 -3.04 18.95
CA LEU A 306 3.13 -3.66 19.98
C LEU A 306 2.33 -4.10 21.22
N SER A 307 1.10 -3.63 21.41
CA SER A 307 0.16 -4.22 22.37
C SER A 307 -0.32 -5.60 21.91
N VAL A 308 -0.65 -5.75 20.63
CA VAL A 308 -1.16 -7.03 20.07
C VAL A 308 -0.01 -8.01 19.76
N PHE A 309 1.15 -7.51 19.37
CA PHE A 309 2.36 -8.28 19.04
C PHE A 309 3.55 -7.78 19.89
N PRO A 310 3.58 -8.09 21.19
CA PRO A 310 4.60 -7.56 22.12
C PRO A 310 6.03 -7.98 21.79
N GLU A 311 6.19 -9.12 21.12
CA GLU A 311 7.49 -9.64 20.69
C GLU A 311 7.90 -9.19 19.28
N ALA A 312 7.07 -8.37 18.61
CA ALA A 312 7.40 -7.88 17.28
C ALA A 312 8.65 -6.99 17.30
N ARG A 313 9.43 -7.09 16.22
CA ARG A 313 10.57 -6.20 15.94
C ARG A 313 10.22 -5.32 14.75
N VAL A 314 10.44 -4.02 14.88
CA VAL A 314 10.03 -3.00 13.91
C VAL A 314 11.24 -2.42 13.22
N ILE A 315 11.27 -2.53 11.89
CA ILE A 315 12.26 -1.90 11.03
C ILE A 315 11.61 -0.65 10.43
N GLN A 316 12.11 0.53 10.80
CA GLN A 316 11.56 1.81 10.34
C GLN A 316 12.43 2.39 9.23
N GLY A 317 11.85 2.58 8.04
CA GLY A 317 12.49 3.22 6.90
C GLY A 317 12.43 4.74 6.98
N HIS A 318 13.55 5.39 6.65
CA HIS A 318 13.72 6.84 6.67
C HIS A 318 14.21 7.40 5.34
N ARG A 319 13.65 8.54 4.93
CA ARG A 319 13.98 9.24 3.68
C ARG A 319 13.56 10.71 3.77
N ASP A 320 14.19 11.58 2.99
CA ASP A 320 13.79 12.99 2.87
C ASP A 320 12.28 13.10 2.54
N PRO A 321 11.47 13.72 3.42
CA PRO A 321 10.02 13.82 3.24
C PRO A 321 9.63 14.56 1.96
N SER A 322 10.48 15.47 1.46
CA SER A 322 10.23 16.19 0.20
C SER A 322 10.30 15.28 -1.03
N LYS A 323 11.11 14.20 -0.97
CA LYS A 323 11.18 13.18 -2.03
C LYS A 323 10.12 12.11 -1.90
N THR A 324 9.68 11.79 -0.68
CA THR A 324 8.64 10.78 -0.46
C THR A 324 7.24 11.32 -0.78
N LEU A 325 6.90 12.50 -0.27
CA LEU A 325 5.55 13.08 -0.40
C LEU A 325 5.18 13.33 -1.85
N GLY A 326 6.04 13.95 -2.66
CA GLY A 326 5.69 14.26 -4.05
C GLY A 326 5.32 13.02 -4.87
N SER A 327 6.13 11.97 -4.78
CA SER A 327 5.83 10.71 -5.47
C SER A 327 4.60 10.01 -4.91
N PHE A 328 4.38 10.08 -3.60
CA PHE A 328 3.21 9.48 -2.96
C PHE A 328 1.91 10.21 -3.32
N LEU A 329 1.90 11.54 -3.28
CA LEU A 329 0.78 12.39 -3.67
C LEU A 329 0.37 12.15 -5.13
N SER A 330 1.36 12.05 -6.03
CA SER A 330 1.09 11.67 -7.42
C SER A 330 0.41 10.29 -7.53
N MET A 331 0.86 9.31 -6.75
CA MET A 331 0.28 7.96 -6.74
C MET A 331 -1.19 7.98 -6.28
N VAL A 332 -1.49 8.60 -5.14
CA VAL A 332 -2.86 8.63 -4.60
C VAL A 332 -3.80 9.45 -5.47
N SER A 333 -3.33 10.54 -6.11
CA SER A 333 -4.15 11.31 -7.05
C SER A 333 -4.55 10.50 -8.28
N HIS A 334 -3.63 9.72 -8.86
CA HIS A 334 -3.98 8.77 -9.93
C HIS A 334 -4.94 7.67 -9.44
N GLY A 335 -4.79 7.23 -8.18
CA GLY A 335 -5.72 6.30 -7.54
C GLY A 335 -7.13 6.87 -7.45
N HIS A 336 -7.28 8.10 -6.96
CA HIS A 336 -8.58 8.79 -6.86
C HIS A 336 -9.25 8.96 -8.23
N GLY A 337 -8.48 9.22 -9.29
CA GLY A 337 -8.98 9.34 -10.66
C GLY A 337 -9.67 8.08 -11.21
N MET A 338 -9.37 6.90 -10.64
CA MET A 338 -10.07 5.65 -10.97
C MET A 338 -11.51 5.65 -10.43
N PHE A 339 -11.74 6.31 -9.29
CA PHE A 339 -13.01 6.28 -8.55
C PHE A 339 -13.86 7.55 -8.69
N SER A 340 -13.26 8.67 -9.09
CA SER A 340 -13.93 9.97 -9.23
C SER A 340 -13.60 10.65 -10.56
N ASP A 341 -14.52 11.49 -11.07
CA ASP A 341 -14.32 12.33 -12.27
C ASP A 341 -13.62 13.65 -11.95
N SER A 342 -13.45 13.98 -10.67
CA SER A 342 -12.94 15.30 -10.26
C SER A 342 -12.08 15.19 -9.00
N PRO A 343 -10.98 14.40 -9.02
CA PRO A 343 -10.02 14.43 -7.93
C PRO A 343 -9.37 15.83 -7.85
N ASP A 344 -9.24 16.37 -6.64
CA ASP A 344 -8.59 17.66 -6.38
C ASP A 344 -7.19 17.42 -5.81
N PRO A 345 -6.11 17.68 -6.56
CA PRO A 345 -4.76 17.44 -6.09
C PRO A 345 -4.35 18.33 -4.91
N LEU A 346 -4.92 19.54 -4.77
CA LEU A 346 -4.62 20.41 -3.64
C LEU A 346 -5.26 19.87 -2.35
N GLU A 347 -6.51 19.40 -2.44
CA GLU A 347 -7.20 18.76 -1.33
C GLU A 347 -6.48 17.47 -0.90
N ILE A 348 -6.14 16.61 -1.86
CA ILE A 348 -5.38 15.37 -1.62
C ILE A 348 -4.03 15.69 -0.98
N GLY A 349 -3.35 16.73 -1.48
CA GLY A 349 -2.10 17.25 -0.94
C GLY A 349 -2.23 17.63 0.54
N GLN A 350 -3.19 18.48 0.87
CA GLN A 350 -3.44 18.93 2.24
C GLN A 350 -3.76 17.78 3.19
N HIS A 351 -4.63 16.85 2.75
CA HIS A 351 -5.00 15.67 3.53
C HIS A 351 -3.77 14.82 3.89
N TRP A 352 -2.98 14.44 2.88
CA TRP A 352 -1.87 13.52 3.06
C TRP A 352 -0.64 14.17 3.68
N MET A 353 -0.41 15.48 3.49
CA MET A 353 0.59 16.23 4.27
C MET A 353 0.28 16.15 5.77
N ARG A 354 -0.95 16.50 6.16
CA ARG A 354 -1.42 16.42 7.56
C ARG A 354 -1.30 14.98 8.09
N LYS A 355 -1.73 14.00 7.30
CA LYS A 355 -1.69 12.58 7.68
C LYS A 355 -0.26 12.09 7.88
N CYS A 356 0.64 12.32 6.93
CA CYS A 356 2.04 11.90 7.05
C CYS A 356 2.75 12.58 8.24
N LEU A 357 2.49 13.87 8.49
CA LEU A 357 2.98 14.55 9.70
C LEU A 357 2.49 13.82 10.95
N ARG A 358 1.18 13.61 11.07
CA ARG A 358 0.58 12.87 12.18
C ARG A 358 1.19 11.48 12.38
N MET A 359 1.36 10.71 11.31
CA MET A 359 1.98 9.38 11.36
C MET A 359 3.38 9.47 11.99
N THR A 360 4.23 10.38 11.49
CA THR A 360 5.57 10.57 12.05
C THR A 360 5.57 11.07 13.49
N GLU A 361 4.67 11.98 13.85
CA GLU A 361 4.55 12.52 15.20
C GLU A 361 4.08 11.45 16.20
N ARG A 362 3.07 10.65 15.85
CA ARG A 362 2.60 9.53 16.68
C ARG A 362 3.68 8.48 16.86
N GLY A 363 4.36 8.10 15.77
CA GLY A 363 5.45 7.13 15.85
C GLY A 363 6.60 7.61 16.72
N MET A 364 7.01 8.87 16.58
CA MET A 364 8.02 9.50 17.45
C MET A 364 7.56 9.57 18.91
N ALA A 365 6.31 9.96 19.15
CA ALA A 365 5.76 10.11 20.50
C ALA A 365 5.69 8.78 21.24
N TYR A 366 5.33 7.68 20.55
CA TYR A 366 5.37 6.35 21.13
C TYR A 366 6.80 5.96 21.51
N ARG A 367 7.74 6.05 20.56
CA ARG A 367 9.14 5.70 20.78
C ARG A 367 9.81 6.52 21.89
N ASN A 368 9.49 7.82 22.00
CA ASN A 368 10.00 8.69 23.06
C ASN A 368 9.58 8.29 24.49
N ARG A 369 8.56 7.43 24.64
CA ARG A 369 8.12 6.91 25.95
C ARG A 369 8.85 5.63 26.36
N LEU A 370 9.58 5.01 25.43
CA LEU A 370 10.32 3.79 25.70
C LEU A 370 11.63 4.11 26.42
N THR A 371 12.11 3.16 27.22
CA THR A 371 13.51 3.19 27.67
C THR A 371 14.42 2.97 26.47
N MET A 372 15.67 3.43 26.55
CA MET A 372 16.66 3.18 25.49
C MET A 372 16.83 1.67 25.22
N GLU A 373 16.79 0.85 26.26
CA GLU A 373 16.86 -0.61 26.14
C GLU A 373 15.67 -1.17 25.36
N ALA A 374 14.44 -0.80 25.73
CA ALA A 374 13.23 -1.25 25.03
C ALA A 374 13.21 -0.77 23.57
N GLU A 375 13.57 0.50 23.32
CA GLU A 375 13.65 1.03 21.97
C GLU A 375 14.69 0.27 21.13
N SER A 376 15.90 0.06 21.63
CA SER A 376 16.96 -0.66 20.91
C SER A 376 16.63 -2.13 20.63
N ARG A 377 15.84 -2.77 21.50
CA ARG A 377 15.36 -4.14 21.31
C ARG A 377 14.24 -4.23 20.27
N GLN A 378 13.36 -3.23 20.21
CA GLN A 378 12.15 -3.26 19.40
C GLN A 378 12.28 -2.56 18.06
N PHE A 379 13.23 -1.63 17.89
CA PHE A 379 13.32 -0.79 16.69
C PHE A 379 14.71 -0.83 16.05
N LEU A 380 14.73 -0.90 14.73
CA LEU A 380 15.90 -0.65 13.89
C LEU A 380 15.56 0.39 12.84
N ASP A 381 16.37 1.44 12.74
CA ASP A 381 16.20 2.53 11.78
C ASP A 381 17.04 2.27 10.52
N VAL A 382 16.43 2.34 9.34
CA VAL A 382 17.10 2.12 8.05
C VAL A 382 16.98 3.37 7.18
N GLN A 383 18.12 3.94 6.80
CA GLN A 383 18.14 5.06 5.85
C GLN A 383 17.97 4.55 4.42
N PHE A 384 17.15 5.25 3.64
CA PHE A 384 16.96 4.94 2.23
C PHE A 384 18.28 5.02 1.43
N SER A 385 19.15 5.97 1.77
CA SER A 385 20.47 6.13 1.14
C SER A 385 21.32 4.87 1.30
N ASP A 386 21.30 4.27 2.47
CA ASP A 386 22.12 3.11 2.81
C ASP A 386 21.55 1.87 2.11
N LEU A 387 20.22 1.70 2.17
CA LEU A 387 19.53 0.61 1.46
C LEU A 387 19.76 0.63 -0.05
N VAL A 388 19.86 1.80 -0.67
CA VAL A 388 20.13 1.93 -2.11
C VAL A 388 21.63 1.81 -2.41
N THR A 389 22.51 2.18 -1.50
CA THR A 389 23.96 2.16 -1.76
C THR A 389 24.55 0.76 -1.52
N ASP A 390 24.22 0.16 -0.37
CA ASP A 390 24.69 -1.17 0.03
C ASP A 390 23.55 -1.97 0.71
N PRO A 391 22.63 -2.56 -0.08
CA PRO A 391 21.52 -3.32 0.45
C PRO A 391 21.95 -4.58 1.22
N LEU A 392 23.14 -5.13 0.98
CA LEU A 392 23.59 -6.35 1.67
C LEU A 392 24.07 -6.04 3.08
N SER A 393 24.84 -4.96 3.25
CA SER A 393 25.22 -4.49 4.59
C SER A 393 23.98 -4.15 5.45
N VAL A 394 22.96 -3.51 4.85
CA VAL A 394 21.69 -3.25 5.55
C VAL A 394 20.98 -4.56 5.94
N LEU A 395 21.04 -5.60 5.11
CA LEU A 395 20.49 -6.91 5.46
C LEU A 395 21.27 -7.54 6.62
N GLU A 396 22.60 -7.49 6.61
CA GLU A 396 23.43 -7.99 7.73
C GLU A 396 23.00 -7.37 9.07
N ASP A 397 22.84 -6.03 9.11
CA ASP A 397 22.38 -5.31 10.30
C ASP A 397 20.98 -5.75 10.74
N ILE A 398 20.07 -5.94 9.77
CA ILE A 398 18.70 -6.42 10.04
C ILE A 398 18.73 -7.83 10.63
N TYR A 399 19.51 -8.74 10.05
CA TYR A 399 19.62 -10.13 10.50
C TYR A 399 20.17 -10.19 11.92
N HIS A 400 21.25 -9.45 12.20
CA HIS A 400 21.76 -9.30 13.56
C HIS A 400 20.71 -8.73 14.51
N PHE A 401 20.00 -7.67 14.10
CA PHE A 401 18.94 -7.05 14.89
C PHE A 401 17.78 -8.00 15.19
N ILE A 402 17.41 -8.91 14.28
CA ILE A 402 16.36 -9.92 14.51
C ILE A 402 16.89 -11.21 15.15
N GLY A 403 18.20 -11.30 15.41
CA GLY A 403 18.85 -12.43 16.08
C GLY A 403 19.01 -13.65 15.17
N LEU A 404 19.23 -13.44 13.87
CA LEU A 404 19.47 -14.46 12.87
C LEU A 404 20.83 -14.28 12.20
N ASP A 405 21.41 -15.37 11.72
CA ASP A 405 22.63 -15.33 10.91
C ASP A 405 22.29 -14.99 9.46
N PHE A 406 23.00 -13.99 8.90
CA PHE A 406 22.98 -13.72 7.46
C PHE A 406 23.89 -14.72 6.74
N ASP A 407 23.39 -15.95 6.61
CA ASP A 407 24.13 -17.05 5.99
C ASP A 407 24.23 -16.96 4.45
N THR A 408 25.00 -17.88 3.86
CA THR A 408 25.21 -17.95 2.40
C THR A 408 23.90 -18.08 1.61
N GLU A 409 22.86 -18.73 2.14
CA GLU A 409 21.59 -18.91 1.42
C GLU A 409 20.80 -17.61 1.38
N ALA A 410 20.75 -16.88 2.49
CA ALA A 410 20.15 -15.54 2.58
C ALA A 410 20.87 -14.55 1.67
N GLU A 411 22.20 -14.50 1.72
CA GLU A 411 23.01 -13.62 0.87
C GLU A 411 22.79 -13.93 -0.62
N THR A 412 22.81 -15.21 -1.00
CA THR A 412 22.61 -15.64 -2.39
C THR A 412 21.21 -15.25 -2.89
N SER A 413 20.19 -15.41 -2.05
CA SER A 413 18.80 -15.05 -2.39
C SER A 413 18.65 -13.54 -2.57
N ALA A 414 19.27 -12.75 -1.70
CA ALA A 414 19.30 -11.29 -1.80
C ALA A 414 20.03 -10.82 -3.07
N ARG A 415 21.23 -11.35 -3.35
CA ARG A 415 21.99 -11.04 -4.58
C ARG A 415 21.21 -11.35 -5.84
N LYS A 416 20.59 -12.53 -5.91
CA LYS A 416 19.74 -12.92 -7.04
C LYS A 416 18.56 -11.97 -7.23
N PHE A 417 17.94 -11.51 -6.14
CA PHE A 417 16.88 -10.52 -6.22
C PHE A 417 17.42 -9.17 -6.74
N ILE A 418 18.56 -8.70 -6.24
CA ILE A 418 19.19 -7.44 -6.67
C ILE A 418 19.54 -7.48 -8.17
N GLU A 419 20.18 -8.56 -8.63
CA GLU A 419 20.53 -8.77 -10.04
C GLU A 419 19.30 -8.83 -10.95
N GLY A 420 18.21 -9.45 -10.49
CA GLY A 420 16.97 -9.56 -11.24
C GLY A 420 16.08 -8.30 -11.21
N ASN A 421 16.45 -7.28 -10.41
CA ASN A 421 15.67 -6.08 -10.19
C ASN A 421 16.34 -4.86 -10.82
N ASP A 422 16.13 -4.67 -12.12
CA ASP A 422 16.53 -3.45 -12.80
C ASP A 422 15.88 -2.23 -12.15
N ARG A 423 16.69 -1.30 -11.66
CA ARG A 423 16.23 -0.01 -11.08
C ARG A 423 15.39 0.83 -12.06
N TYR A 424 15.44 0.51 -13.35
CA TYR A 424 14.73 1.18 -14.44
C TYR A 424 13.49 0.43 -14.96
N ARG A 425 13.01 -0.61 -14.25
CA ARG A 425 11.85 -1.41 -14.68
C ARG A 425 10.52 -0.64 -14.69
N TYR A 426 10.46 0.51 -14.03
CA TYR A 426 9.25 1.28 -13.79
C TYR A 426 9.32 2.63 -14.50
N GLY A 427 8.19 3.08 -15.05
CA GLY A 427 8.10 4.29 -15.89
C GLY A 427 8.66 5.55 -15.22
N ARG A 428 8.98 6.57 -16.03
CA ARG A 428 9.39 7.88 -15.49
C ARG A 428 8.19 8.57 -14.85
N HIS A 429 8.24 8.70 -13.52
CA HIS A 429 7.28 9.48 -12.76
C HIS A 429 7.59 10.96 -12.84
N ASP A 430 6.76 11.69 -13.57
CA ASP A 430 6.81 13.15 -13.60
C ASP A 430 5.79 13.71 -12.59
N TYR A 431 6.28 14.52 -11.65
CA TYR A 431 5.45 15.18 -10.64
C TYR A 431 6.15 16.44 -10.13
N HIS A 432 5.38 17.46 -9.76
CA HIS A 432 5.90 18.62 -9.06
C HIS A 432 5.14 18.83 -7.75
N LEU A 433 5.86 19.18 -6.68
CA LEU A 433 5.25 19.50 -5.39
C LEU A 433 4.25 20.65 -5.48
N SER A 434 4.47 21.57 -6.41
CA SER A 434 3.55 22.69 -6.70
C SER A 434 2.19 22.24 -7.20
N ASP A 435 2.09 21.07 -7.85
CA ASP A 435 0.81 20.50 -8.31
C ASP A 435 -0.12 20.18 -7.12
N PHE A 436 0.47 20.01 -5.93
CA PHE A 436 -0.22 19.74 -4.67
C PHE A 436 -0.16 20.91 -3.68
N GLY A 437 0.31 22.08 -4.11
CA GLY A 437 0.40 23.28 -3.28
C GLY A 437 1.59 23.32 -2.31
N PHE A 438 2.65 22.55 -2.55
CA PHE A 438 3.81 22.48 -1.65
C PHE A 438 5.12 22.91 -2.30
N THR A 439 6.09 23.23 -1.44
CA THR A 439 7.49 23.50 -1.81
C THR A 439 8.42 22.61 -1.00
N THR A 440 9.60 22.28 -1.55
CA THR A 440 10.62 21.51 -0.85
C THR A 440 10.99 22.11 0.51
N PRO A 441 11.28 23.44 0.64
CA PRO A 441 11.57 24.03 1.93
C PRO A 441 10.40 23.92 2.92
N GLY A 442 9.17 24.13 2.46
CA GLY A 442 7.98 24.03 3.32
C GLY A 442 7.76 22.63 3.88
N ILE A 443 7.97 21.59 3.07
CA ILE A 443 7.91 20.19 3.55
C ILE A 443 9.03 19.92 4.55
N ARG A 444 10.27 20.29 4.22
CA ARG A 444 11.42 20.04 5.11
C ARG A 444 11.27 20.74 6.46
N ASP A 445 10.71 21.95 6.48
CA ASP A 445 10.41 22.69 7.71
C ASP A 445 9.32 22.00 8.55
N ALA A 446 8.21 21.61 7.92
CA ALA A 446 7.12 20.90 8.59
C ALA A 446 7.58 19.58 9.25
N PHE A 447 8.49 18.85 8.60
CA PHE A 447 9.06 17.60 9.11
C PHE A 447 10.39 17.76 9.87
N SER A 448 10.77 18.99 10.25
CA SER A 448 12.07 19.28 10.89
C SER A 448 12.37 18.41 12.12
N LYS A 449 11.39 18.20 13.00
CA LYS A 449 11.52 17.33 14.19
C LYS A 449 11.83 15.87 13.83
N TYR A 450 11.11 15.33 12.85
CA TYR A 450 11.31 13.99 12.33
C TYR A 450 12.70 13.84 11.71
N ARG A 451 13.08 14.80 10.86
CA ARG A 451 14.39 14.80 10.20
C ARG A 451 15.53 14.89 11.21
N TRP A 452 15.41 15.76 12.21
CA TRP A 452 16.40 15.90 13.26
C TRP A 452 16.53 14.61 14.10
N LYS A 453 15.41 14.05 14.58
CA LYS A 453 15.42 12.85 15.43
C LYS A 453 16.11 11.66 14.73
N TYR A 454 15.79 11.42 13.46
CA TYR A 454 16.29 10.26 12.72
C TYR A 454 17.44 10.60 11.77
N LYS A 455 18.05 11.78 11.90
CA LYS A 455 19.20 12.24 11.11
C LYS A 455 18.99 12.09 9.60
N VAL A 456 17.78 12.40 9.12
CA VAL A 456 17.41 12.21 7.72
C VAL A 456 18.10 13.25 6.84
N PRO A 457 18.97 12.84 5.91
CA PRO A 457 19.71 13.76 5.06
C PRO A 457 18.79 14.53 4.09
N ASP A 458 19.27 15.67 3.60
CA ASP A 458 18.67 16.30 2.43
C ASP A 458 19.00 15.48 1.18
N GLU A 459 17.99 15.20 0.36
CA GLU A 459 18.17 14.64 -0.98
C GLU A 459 17.89 15.74 -2.00
N ASP A 460 18.87 16.08 -2.84
CA ASP A 460 18.72 17.11 -3.87
C ASP A 460 18.14 16.58 -5.19
#